data_AF-A0A6S7JJN2-F1
#
_entry.id   AF-A0A6S7JJN2-F1
#
_cell.length_a   1.000
_cell.length_b   1.000
_cell.length_c   1.000
_cell.angle_alpha   90.00
_cell.angle_beta   90.00
_cell.angle_gamma   90.00
#
_symmetry.space_group_name_H-M   'P 1'
#
loop_
_entity.id
_entity.type
_entity.pdbx_description
1 polymer ?
#
loop_
_entity_poly.entity_id
_entity_poly.type
_entity_poly.pdbx_seq_one_letter_code
_entity_poly.pdbx_strand_id
1 'polypeptide(L)'
;MAEEFKKGTVDEDGVTEEIKNGFRDRAWRKQANIAEAVLADSANVFALQHERSILSERMDDLANTKIKAGGLFSREQSTTYEQWCRIHQKILSDLNTRISKLMDDRSSAISKRSHRSKTSGKSTSTKTSNSRCVGGRKC
;
A
#
# COMPACT_ATOMS: atom_id res chain seq x y z
N MET A 1 59.91 -1.42 -41.48
CA MET A 1 58.83 -2.34 -41.08
C MET A 1 58.38 -1.88 -39.71
N ALA A 2 57.22 -1.21 -39.61
CA ALA A 2 56.64 -0.79 -38.35
C ALA A 2 55.34 -1.57 -38.16
N GLU A 3 55.28 -2.37 -37.09
CA GLU A 3 54.10 -3.15 -36.72
C GLU A 3 52.98 -2.23 -36.23
N GLU A 4 51.84 -2.34 -36.90
CA GLU A 4 50.62 -1.63 -36.60
C GLU A 4 49.87 -2.41 -35.49
N PHE A 5 50.02 -1.99 -34.24
CA PHE A 5 49.24 -2.52 -33.13
C PHE A 5 47.78 -2.03 -33.24
N LYS A 6 46.89 -2.90 -33.74
CA LYS A 6 45.44 -2.74 -33.60
C LYS A 6 45.05 -2.80 -32.13
N LYS A 7 44.82 -1.63 -31.54
CA LYS A 7 44.20 -1.48 -30.22
C LYS A 7 42.74 -1.96 -30.32
N GLY A 8 42.47 -3.15 -29.81
CA GLY A 8 41.10 -3.64 -29.62
C GLY A 8 40.35 -2.74 -28.65
N THR A 9 39.32 -2.06 -29.14
CA THR A 9 38.23 -1.50 -28.34
C THR A 9 37.47 -2.66 -27.73
N VAL A 10 37.69 -2.92 -26.44
CA VAL A 10 36.82 -3.78 -25.66
C VAL A 10 35.69 -2.89 -25.18
N ASP A 11 34.46 -3.18 -25.61
CA ASP A 11 33.24 -2.46 -25.27
C ASP A 11 32.98 -2.51 -23.75
N GLU A 12 33.44 -1.48 -23.01
CA GLU A 12 33.18 -1.29 -21.58
C GLU A 12 31.69 -1.06 -21.25
N ASP A 13 30.84 -0.79 -22.24
CA ASP A 13 29.42 -0.51 -22.02
C ASP A 13 28.60 -1.76 -21.62
N GLY A 14 28.91 -2.94 -22.17
CA GLY A 14 28.11 -4.16 -21.95
C GLY A 14 28.18 -4.71 -20.53
N VAL A 15 29.36 -4.69 -19.91
CA VAL A 15 29.59 -5.21 -18.55
C VAL A 15 28.91 -4.32 -17.50
N THR A 16 28.81 -3.02 -17.75
CA THR A 16 28.16 -2.10 -16.80
C THR A 16 26.65 -2.25 -16.77
N GLU A 17 26.02 -2.58 -17.90
CA GLU A 17 24.56 -2.73 -17.98
C GLU A 17 24.07 -4.03 -17.32
N GLU A 18 24.80 -5.16 -17.45
CA GLU A 18 24.46 -6.39 -16.72
C GLU A 18 24.54 -6.22 -15.20
N ILE A 19 25.59 -5.54 -14.71
CA ILE A 19 25.74 -5.24 -13.28
C ILE A 19 24.58 -4.34 -12.82
N LYS A 20 24.26 -3.27 -13.56
CA LYS A 20 23.13 -2.38 -13.25
C LYS A 20 21.79 -3.14 -13.25
N ASN A 21 21.58 -4.08 -14.18
CA ASN A 21 20.37 -4.89 -14.23
C ASN A 21 20.22 -5.81 -13.01
N GLY A 22 21.32 -6.43 -12.55
CA GLY A 22 21.33 -7.22 -11.33
C GLY A 22 21.03 -6.39 -10.06
N PHE A 23 21.53 -5.16 -9.98
CA PHE A 23 21.20 -4.24 -8.88
C PHE A 23 19.71 -3.86 -8.86
N ARG A 24 19.12 -3.62 -10.03
CA ARG A 24 17.70 -3.26 -10.14
C ARG A 24 16.77 -4.42 -9.81
N ASP A 25 17.09 -5.64 -10.24
CA ASP A 25 16.36 -6.85 -9.84
C ASP A 25 16.35 -7.00 -8.30
N ARG A 26 17.53 -6.90 -7.68
CA ARG A 26 17.64 -7.00 -6.21
C ARG A 26 16.85 -5.90 -5.50
N ALA A 27 16.93 -4.66 -5.99
CA ALA A 27 16.19 -3.54 -5.42
C ALA A 27 14.67 -3.74 -5.52
N TRP A 28 14.19 -4.19 -6.68
CA TRP A 28 12.78 -4.49 -6.88
C TRP A 28 12.30 -5.64 -6.00
N ARG A 29 13.03 -6.76 -5.94
CA ARG A 29 12.67 -7.89 -5.06
C ARG A 29 12.61 -7.49 -3.60
N LYS A 30 13.58 -6.70 -3.14
CA LYS A 30 13.59 -6.16 -1.78
C LYS A 30 12.32 -5.34 -1.53
N GLN A 31 11.95 -4.47 -2.46
CA GLN A 31 10.75 -3.65 -2.35
C GLN A 31 9.46 -4.48 -2.37
N ALA A 32 9.39 -5.52 -3.22
CA ALA A 32 8.26 -6.44 -3.27
C ALA A 32 8.06 -7.14 -1.92
N ASN A 33 9.14 -7.66 -1.32
CA ASN A 33 9.09 -8.31 0.00
C ASN A 33 8.65 -7.34 1.11
N ILE A 34 9.10 -6.07 1.06
CA ILE A 34 8.65 -5.05 2.02
C ILE A 34 7.15 -4.79 1.85
N ALA A 35 6.69 -4.63 0.62
CA ALA A 35 5.27 -4.41 0.33
C ALA A 35 4.40 -5.59 0.81
N GLU A 36 4.84 -6.84 0.61
CA GLU A 36 4.15 -8.03 1.12
C GLU A 36 4.11 -8.08 2.65
N ALA A 37 5.22 -7.74 3.32
CA ALA A 37 5.27 -7.68 4.79
C ALA A 37 4.30 -6.62 5.34
N VAL A 38 4.29 -5.42 4.74
CA VAL A 38 3.35 -4.36 5.12
C VAL A 38 1.90 -4.79 4.85
N LEU A 39 1.65 -5.52 3.77
CA LEU A 39 0.32 -6.03 3.45
C LEU A 39 -0.21 -7.03 4.49
N ALA A 40 0.67 -7.90 5.01
CA ALA A 40 0.31 -8.89 6.01
C ALA A 40 -0.06 -8.25 7.37
N ASP A 41 0.71 -7.26 7.82
CA ASP A 41 0.66 -6.82 9.22
C ASP A 41 0.09 -5.41 9.43
N SER A 42 -0.03 -4.59 8.38
CA SER A 42 -0.43 -3.18 8.54
C SER A 42 -1.94 -2.98 8.45
N ALA A 43 -2.49 -2.34 9.49
CA ALA A 43 -3.81 -1.69 9.46
C ALA A 43 -3.71 -0.19 9.10
N ASN A 44 -2.50 0.32 8.83
CA ASN A 44 -2.26 1.73 8.53
C ASN A 44 -2.36 1.98 7.01
N VAL A 45 -3.43 2.67 6.61
CA VAL A 45 -3.69 3.04 5.20
C VAL A 45 -2.54 3.85 4.60
N PHE A 46 -1.92 4.76 5.35
CA PHE A 46 -0.81 5.57 4.83
C PHE A 46 0.41 4.72 4.50
N ALA A 47 0.75 3.75 5.36
CA ALA A 47 1.86 2.84 5.11
C ALA A 47 1.58 1.97 3.87
N LEU A 48 0.36 1.46 3.71
CA LEU A 48 -0.04 0.68 2.52
C LEU A 48 0.02 1.53 1.24
N GLN A 49 -0.43 2.79 1.29
CA GLN A 49 -0.35 3.72 0.16
C GLN A 49 1.09 4.08 -0.20
N HIS A 50 1.95 4.27 0.81
CA HIS A 50 3.36 4.54 0.62
C HIS A 50 4.06 3.40 -0.11
N GLU A 51 3.91 2.16 0.38
CA GLU A 51 4.53 1.00 -0.26
C GLU A 51 3.98 0.73 -1.66
N ARG A 52 2.68 0.96 -1.88
CA ARG A 52 2.08 0.91 -3.22
C ARG A 52 2.78 1.87 -4.18
N SER A 53 3.04 3.10 -3.76
CA SER A 53 3.70 4.12 -4.58
C SER A 53 5.13 3.72 -4.94
N ILE A 54 5.92 3.31 -3.94
CA ILE A 54 7.31 2.92 -4.17
C ILE A 54 7.39 1.67 -5.06
N LEU A 55 6.53 0.68 -4.85
CA LEU A 55 6.52 -0.53 -5.67
C LEU A 55 6.21 -0.23 -7.14
N SER A 56 5.31 0.73 -7.42
CA SER A 56 5.04 1.21 -8.78
C SER A 56 6.26 1.90 -9.39
N GLU A 57 6.89 2.83 -8.67
CA GLU A 57 8.10 3.51 -9.15
C GLU A 57 9.21 2.52 -9.51
N ARG A 58 9.42 1.49 -8.69
CA ARG A 58 10.42 0.44 -8.98
C ARG A 58 10.09 -0.38 -10.21
N MET A 59 8.81 -0.60 -10.53
CA MET A 59 8.43 -1.26 -11.78
C MET A 59 8.61 -0.36 -12.99
N ASP A 60 8.32 0.93 -12.85
CA ASP A 60 8.55 1.90 -13.93
C ASP A 60 10.05 2.01 -14.24
N ASP A 61 10.91 1.99 -13.22
CA ASP A 61 12.36 1.90 -13.39
C ASP A 61 12.77 0.68 -14.24
N LEU A 62 12.21 -0.50 -13.94
CA LEU A 62 12.49 -1.73 -14.69
C LEU A 62 11.94 -1.67 -16.11
N ALA A 63 10.73 -1.15 -16.31
CA ALA A 63 10.14 -0.97 -17.63
C ALA A 63 10.96 -0.02 -18.50
N ASN A 64 11.41 1.09 -17.92
CA ASN A 64 12.26 2.07 -18.59
C ASN A 64 13.60 1.46 -19.02
N THR A 65 14.19 0.59 -18.21
CA THR A 65 15.42 -0.12 -18.61
C THR A 65 15.18 -1.08 -19.75
N LYS A 66 14.05 -1.79 -19.76
CA LYS A 66 13.66 -2.67 -20.87
C LYS A 66 13.51 -1.90 -22.19
N ILE A 67 12.91 -0.72 -22.14
CA ILE A 67 12.77 0.16 -23.30
C ILE A 67 14.15 0.67 -23.76
N LYS A 68 15.00 1.13 -22.84
CA LYS A 68 16.35 1.63 -23.17
C LYS A 68 17.26 0.56 -23.77
N ALA A 69 17.11 -0.69 -23.34
CA ALA A 69 17.82 -1.83 -23.93
C ALA A 69 17.32 -2.21 -25.33
N GLY A 70 16.35 -1.47 -25.91
CA GLY A 70 15.85 -1.71 -27.26
C GLY A 70 15.15 -3.07 -27.42
N GLY A 71 14.67 -3.67 -26.33
CA GLY A 71 14.08 -5.02 -26.36
C GLY A 71 15.11 -6.15 -26.54
N LEU A 72 16.42 -5.87 -26.50
CA LEU A 72 17.49 -6.87 -26.52
C LEU A 72 17.67 -7.54 -25.16
N PHE A 73 16.57 -7.98 -24.56
CA PHE A 73 16.65 -8.82 -23.38
C PHE A 73 16.99 -10.23 -23.84
N SER A 74 17.90 -10.89 -23.13
CA SER A 74 18.04 -12.32 -23.28
C SER A 74 16.68 -12.99 -23.00
N ARG A 75 16.46 -14.20 -23.52
CA ARG A 75 15.24 -14.96 -23.26
C ARG A 75 14.97 -15.11 -21.75
N GLU A 76 16.03 -15.27 -20.96
CA GLU A 76 15.98 -15.37 -19.50
C GLU A 76 15.62 -14.04 -18.83
N GLN A 77 16.15 -12.91 -19.31
CA GLN A 77 15.78 -11.59 -18.78
C GLN A 77 14.32 -11.26 -19.11
N SER A 78 13.85 -11.67 -20.28
CA SER A 78 12.45 -11.48 -20.70
C SER A 78 11.48 -12.26 -19.81
N THR A 79 11.74 -13.54 -19.53
CA THR A 79 10.90 -14.34 -18.63
C THR A 79 10.93 -13.82 -17.20
N THR A 80 12.09 -13.36 -16.73
CA THR A 80 12.23 -12.75 -15.40
C THR A 80 11.40 -11.46 -15.29
N TYR A 81 11.46 -10.60 -16.31
CA TYR A 81 10.65 -9.39 -16.35
C TYR A 81 9.14 -9.69 -16.34
N GLU A 82 8.68 -10.69 -17.11
CA GLU A 82 7.28 -11.13 -17.06
C GLU A 82 6.86 -11.62 -15.68
N GLN A 83 7.73 -12.35 -14.98
CA GLN A 83 7.47 -12.77 -13.60
C GLN A 83 7.35 -11.56 -12.67
N TRP A 84 8.23 -10.56 -12.79
CA TRP A 84 8.13 -9.33 -12.02
C TRP A 84 6.80 -8.62 -12.27
N CYS A 85 6.37 -8.50 -13.54
CA CYS A 85 5.07 -7.91 -13.87
C CYS A 85 3.90 -8.64 -13.18
N ARG A 86 3.90 -9.98 -13.19
CA ARG A 86 2.83 -10.77 -12.56
C ARG A 86 2.79 -10.57 -11.05
N ILE A 87 3.95 -10.65 -10.39
CA ILE A 87 4.06 -10.44 -8.94
C ILE A 87 3.65 -9.02 -8.59
N HIS A 88 4.12 -8.03 -9.34
CA HIS A 88 3.76 -6.63 -9.14
C HIS A 88 2.25 -6.40 -9.21
N GLN A 89 1.59 -6.90 -10.26
CA GLN A 89 0.15 -6.76 -10.44
C GLN A 89 -0.62 -7.40 -9.28
N LYS A 90 -0.17 -8.57 -8.81
CA LYS A 90 -0.75 -9.23 -7.65
C LYS A 90 -0.63 -8.38 -6.39
N ILE A 91 0.58 -7.94 -6.03
CA ILE A 91 0.80 -7.14 -4.82
C ILE A 91 0.02 -5.82 -4.88
N LEU A 92 0.00 -5.15 -6.04
CA LEU A 92 -0.81 -3.93 -6.22
C LEU A 92 -2.30 -4.18 -6.04
N SER A 93 -2.83 -5.26 -6.60
CA SER A 93 -4.25 -5.62 -6.44
C SER A 93 -4.61 -5.86 -4.97
N ASP A 94 -3.75 -6.59 -4.26
CA ASP A 94 -3.94 -6.90 -2.85
C ASP A 94 -3.83 -5.63 -1.98
N LEU A 95 -2.85 -4.75 -2.24
CA LEU A 95 -2.70 -3.46 -1.56
C LEU A 95 -3.93 -2.57 -1.76
N ASN A 96 -4.41 -2.43 -3.01
CA ASN A 96 -5.61 -1.66 -3.31
C ASN A 96 -6.83 -2.22 -2.58
N THR A 97 -7.01 -3.55 -2.61
CA THR A 97 -8.11 -4.24 -1.93
C THR A 97 -8.06 -3.97 -0.42
N ARG A 98 -6.88 -4.03 0.20
CA ARG A 98 -6.71 -3.78 1.63
C ARG A 98 -6.98 -2.31 1.99
N ILE A 99 -6.48 -1.37 1.19
CA ILE A 99 -6.72 0.07 1.37
C ILE A 99 -8.22 0.38 1.31
N SER A 100 -8.94 -0.13 0.29
CA SER A 100 -10.39 0.08 0.17
C SER A 100 -11.15 -0.46 1.37
N LYS A 101 -10.85 -1.69 1.82
CA LYS A 101 -11.48 -2.28 3.02
C LYS A 101 -11.32 -1.40 4.26
N LEU A 102 -10.11 -0.92 4.52
CA LEU A 102 -9.83 -0.08 5.70
C LEU A 102 -10.52 1.29 5.62
N MET A 103 -10.64 1.86 4.42
CA MET A 103 -11.36 3.12 4.19
C MET A 103 -12.88 2.97 4.38
N ASP A 104 -13.46 1.86 3.93
CA ASP A 104 -14.89 1.56 4.07
C ASP A 104 -15.28 1.27 5.53
N ASP A 105 -14.45 0.52 6.27
CA ASP A 105 -14.63 0.23 7.69
C ASP A 105 -14.59 1.50 8.54
N ARG A 106 -13.68 2.43 8.23
CA ARG A 106 -13.58 3.72 8.93
C ARG A 106 -14.81 4.59 8.67
N SER A 107 -15.32 4.59 7.45
CA SER A 107 -16.55 5.30 7.08
C SER A 107 -17.77 4.72 7.80
N SER A 108 -17.83 3.40 7.94
CA SER A 108 -18.90 2.68 8.66
C SER A 108 -18.85 2.89 10.18
N ALA A 109 -17.66 2.97 10.78
CA ALA A 109 -17.49 3.24 12.20
C ALA A 109 -17.90 4.67 12.60
N ILE A 110 -17.61 5.65 11.75
CA ILE A 110 -18.01 7.06 11.96
C ILE A 110 -19.54 7.19 11.88
N SER A 111 -20.18 6.51 10.93
CA SER A 111 -21.65 6.52 10.77
C SER A 111 -22.38 6.00 12.02
N LYS A 112 -21.84 4.99 12.72
CA LYS A 112 -22.44 4.44 13.96
C LYS A 112 -22.36 5.35 15.19
N ARG A 113 -21.50 6.37 15.18
CA ARG A 113 -21.34 7.29 16.34
C ARG A 113 -22.37 8.43 16.36
N SER A 114 -23.17 8.59 15.31
CA SER A 114 -24.09 9.72 15.12
C SER A 114 -25.47 9.56 15.79
N HIS A 115 -25.88 8.36 16.21
CA HIS A 115 -27.28 8.12 16.62
C HIS A 115 -27.53 7.91 18.12
N ARG A 116 -26.52 8.05 18.99
CA ARG A 116 -26.72 7.86 20.43
C ARG A 116 -26.98 9.17 21.15
N SER A 117 -28.15 9.78 20.93
CA SER A 117 -28.74 10.77 21.84
C SER A 117 -30.18 11.09 21.42
N LYS A 118 -31.17 10.30 21.84
CA LYS A 118 -32.54 10.76 22.19
C LYS A 118 -33.25 9.69 23.04
N THR A 119 -32.95 9.64 24.34
CA THR A 119 -33.83 9.01 25.33
C THR A 119 -34.06 9.96 26.51
N SER A 120 -35.19 10.66 26.49
CA SER A 120 -36.03 10.93 27.69
C SER A 120 -37.20 11.86 27.33
N GLY A 121 -38.07 11.41 26.43
CA GLY A 121 -39.43 11.95 26.36
C GLY A 121 -40.31 11.28 27.41
N LYS A 122 -40.13 11.60 28.70
CA LYS A 122 -41.10 11.22 29.75
C LYS A 122 -41.90 12.46 30.14
N SER A 123 -42.94 12.72 29.36
CA SER A 123 -43.99 13.65 29.74
C SER A 123 -44.83 13.02 30.86
N THR A 124 -44.53 13.38 32.11
CA THR A 124 -45.46 13.15 33.23
C THR A 124 -46.22 14.45 33.49
N SER A 125 -47.48 14.48 33.08
CA SER A 125 -48.44 15.54 33.41
C SER A 125 -48.55 15.72 34.92
N THR A 126 -48.23 16.91 35.39
CA THR A 126 -48.65 17.45 36.68
C THR A 126 -50.16 17.70 36.64
N LYS A 127 -50.96 16.78 37.21
CA LYS A 127 -52.29 17.10 37.72
C LYS A 127 -52.17 17.41 39.20
N THR A 128 -52.43 18.67 39.53
CA THR A 128 -52.75 19.18 40.86
C THR A 128 -53.90 18.38 41.46
N SER A 129 -53.68 17.77 42.62
CA SER A 129 -54.75 17.42 43.55
C SER A 129 -54.20 17.53 44.97
N ASN A 130 -54.80 18.48 45.67
CA ASN A 130 -54.56 18.88 47.04
C ASN A 130 -54.99 17.73 47.97
N SER A 131 -54.07 17.19 48.78
CA SER A 131 -54.46 16.42 49.97
C SER A 131 -53.46 16.68 51.10
N ARG A 132 -54.01 17.19 52.21
CA ARG A 132 -53.31 17.43 53.47
C ARG A 132 -53.06 16.07 54.14
N CYS A 133 -51.82 15.80 54.51
CA CYS A 133 -51.48 14.90 55.61
C CYS A 133 -50.29 15.51 56.36
N VAL A 134 -50.60 16.25 57.44
CA VAL A 134 -49.62 16.66 58.44
C VAL A 134 -49.59 15.53 59.46
N GLY A 135 -48.55 14.70 59.41
CA GLY A 135 -48.39 13.57 60.32
C GLY A 135 -46.91 13.29 60.58
N GLY A 136 -46.47 13.60 61.79
CA GLY A 136 -45.32 12.95 62.43
C GLY A 136 -44.00 13.71 62.41
N ARG A 137 -43.72 14.43 63.50
CA ARG A 137 -42.35 14.48 64.05
C ARG A 137 -42.34 13.76 65.39
N LYS A 138 -41.50 12.73 65.43
CA LYS A 138 -40.91 12.12 66.62
C LYS A 138 -39.86 13.08 67.21
N CYS A 139 -39.60 12.83 68.49
CA CYS A 139 -38.70 13.49 69.44
C CYS A 139 -39.33 14.69 70.15
#